data_AF-A0A842NLD7-F1
#
_entry.id   AF-A0A842NLD7-F1
#
_cell.length_a   1.000
_cell.length_b   1.000
_cell.length_c   1.000
_cell.angle_alpha   90.00
_cell.angle_beta   90.00
_cell.angle_gamma   90.00
#
_symmetry.space_group_name_H-M   'P 1'
#
loop_
_entity.id
_entity.type
_entity.pdbx_description
1 polymer ?
#
loop_
_entity_poly.entity_id
_entity_poly.type
_entity_poly.pdbx_seq_one_letter_code
_entity_poly.pdbx_strand_id
1 'polypeptide(L)'
;MGFGYNPDLYRYGERIDMLYYFAWMLKLQKELDIQWTIYDASGYAIVNQARDKNILKANGEPKTIINTIINEGNRPCKEYFRRNCDLRSNYLKRLIKISKLEANYIDSRVIFREDGDYVEAFSIAYNFVEKNKDSSRFVNEVNKRSNNLSKKLYLPLEIAEAIYLYNKESIDIKFGPETEKYFDEGILGIMKQDSINYSSLLCPLGPRKPGYLSDENVLWSKMRIDLIVQTISEDDNYKEFVSSYMSIFRKGVPLEETVSIASRLMEVGR
;
A
#
# COMPACT_ATOMS: atom_id res chain seq x y z
N MET A 1 7.29 -1.16 -3.90
CA MET A 1 5.81 -1.27 -3.87
C MET A 1 5.32 -0.80 -2.51
N GLY A 2 4.43 0.19 -2.49
CA GLY A 2 3.78 0.69 -1.28
C GLY A 2 2.57 -0.17 -0.92
N PHE A 3 2.39 -0.46 0.38
CA PHE A 3 1.23 -1.18 0.89
C PHE A 3 0.51 -0.34 1.95
N GLY A 4 -0.70 0.12 1.60
CA GLY A 4 -1.53 0.89 2.52
C GLY A 4 -2.14 0.07 3.67
N TYR A 5 -2.70 0.82 4.62
CA TYR A 5 -3.41 0.31 5.79
C TYR A 5 -4.68 -0.46 5.42
N ASN A 6 -4.90 -1.61 6.07
CA ASN A 6 -6.13 -2.38 5.97
C ASN A 6 -6.89 -2.29 7.31
N PRO A 7 -8.00 -1.53 7.42
CA PRO A 7 -8.72 -1.32 8.68
C PRO A 7 -9.36 -2.60 9.25
N ASP A 8 -9.66 -3.57 8.39
CA ASP A 8 -10.40 -4.77 8.75
C ASP A 8 -9.51 -5.99 9.06
N LEU A 9 -8.19 -5.80 8.94
CA LEU A 9 -7.19 -6.85 9.07
C LEU A 9 -7.29 -7.62 10.40
N TYR A 10 -7.56 -6.93 11.52
CA TYR A 10 -7.76 -7.59 12.80
C TYR A 10 -8.95 -8.57 12.78
N ARG A 11 -10.07 -8.16 12.17
CA ARG A 11 -11.33 -8.90 12.18
C ARG A 11 -11.35 -10.02 11.14
N TYR A 12 -10.94 -9.73 9.91
CA TYR A 12 -11.09 -10.66 8.78
C TYR A 12 -9.76 -11.24 8.28
N GLY A 13 -8.62 -10.74 8.73
CA GLY A 13 -7.32 -11.10 8.17
C GLY A 13 -7.03 -10.34 6.89
N GLU A 14 -6.02 -10.78 6.15
CA GLU A 14 -5.61 -10.10 4.92
C GLU A 14 -6.45 -10.56 3.73
N ARG A 15 -6.60 -9.70 2.71
CA ARG A 15 -7.32 -10.08 1.49
C ARG A 15 -6.52 -11.10 0.70
N ILE A 16 -7.19 -12.14 0.23
CA ILE A 16 -6.55 -13.23 -0.50
C ILE A 16 -5.93 -12.73 -1.80
N ASP A 17 -6.61 -11.79 -2.47
CA ASP A 17 -6.13 -11.14 -3.69
C ASP A 17 -4.81 -10.37 -3.50
N MET A 18 -4.34 -10.13 -2.27
CA MET A 18 -3.00 -9.56 -2.08
C MET A 18 -1.90 -10.46 -2.64
N LEU A 19 -2.11 -11.78 -2.69
CA LEU A 19 -1.17 -12.74 -3.26
C LEU A 19 -0.92 -12.50 -4.75
N TYR A 20 -1.89 -11.94 -5.47
CA TYR A 20 -1.74 -11.61 -6.89
C TYR A 20 -0.60 -10.60 -7.13
N TYR A 21 -0.46 -9.58 -6.26
CA TYR A 21 0.64 -8.63 -6.36
C TYR A 21 2.00 -9.31 -6.11
N PHE A 22 2.09 -10.16 -5.08
CA PHE A 22 3.31 -10.92 -4.80
C PHE A 22 3.65 -11.90 -5.93
N ALA A 23 2.64 -12.48 -6.58
CA ALA A 23 2.84 -13.34 -7.74
C ALA A 23 3.47 -12.57 -8.91
N TRP A 24 2.98 -11.36 -9.19
CA TRP A 24 3.59 -10.47 -10.19
C TRP A 24 5.01 -10.08 -9.82
N MET A 25 5.26 -9.71 -8.56
CA MET A 25 6.61 -9.36 -8.10
C MET A 25 7.59 -10.53 -8.27
N LEU A 26 7.16 -11.75 -7.95
CA LEU A 26 7.97 -12.97 -8.17
C LEU A 26 8.21 -13.26 -9.65
N LYS A 27 7.20 -13.05 -10.50
CA LYS A 27 7.33 -13.24 -11.94
C LYS A 27 8.37 -12.28 -12.51
N LEU A 28 8.22 -10.99 -12.22
CA LEU A 28 9.13 -9.94 -12.67
C LEU A 28 10.54 -10.12 -12.11
N GLN A 29 10.69 -10.51 -10.84
CA GLN A 29 12.00 -10.83 -10.25
C GLN A 29 12.71 -11.93 -11.05
N LYS A 30 11.99 -12.99 -11.46
CA LYS A 30 12.59 -14.08 -12.25
C LYS A 30 12.91 -13.68 -13.68
N GLU A 31 12.07 -12.86 -14.30
CA GLU A 31 12.20 -12.46 -15.71
C GLU A 31 13.23 -11.34 -15.90
N LEU A 32 13.41 -10.48 -14.91
CA LEU A 32 14.16 -9.22 -15.03
C LEU A 32 15.29 -9.05 -14.00
N ASP A 33 15.50 -10.04 -13.11
CA ASP A 33 16.52 -10.01 -12.05
C ASP A 33 16.41 -8.78 -11.12
N ILE A 34 15.17 -8.48 -10.70
CA ILE A 34 14.83 -7.29 -9.90
C ILE A 34 14.84 -7.61 -8.40
N GLN A 35 15.51 -6.77 -7.61
CA GLN A 35 15.33 -6.72 -6.15
C GLN A 35 14.21 -5.76 -5.77
N TRP A 36 13.42 -6.13 -4.76
CA TRP A 36 12.26 -5.35 -4.35
C TRP A 36 12.52 -4.54 -3.07
N THR A 37 11.89 -3.37 -2.98
CA THR A 37 11.61 -2.73 -1.69
C THR A 37 10.10 -2.72 -1.46
N ILE A 38 9.69 -3.34 -0.35
CA ILE A 38 8.32 -3.30 0.16
C ILE A 38 8.24 -2.21 1.22
N TYR A 39 7.47 -1.18 0.92
CA TYR A 39 7.24 -0.06 1.81
C TYR A 39 5.86 -0.19 2.47
N ASP A 40 5.83 -0.38 3.79
CA ASP A 40 4.60 -0.46 4.57
C ASP A 40 4.11 0.96 4.90
N ALA A 41 3.23 1.47 4.04
CA ALA A 41 2.61 2.79 4.13
C ALA A 41 1.45 2.85 5.14
N SER A 42 1.27 1.82 5.98
CA SER A 42 0.17 1.75 6.95
C SER A 42 0.15 2.95 7.91
N GLY A 43 1.31 3.53 8.20
CA GLY A 43 1.43 4.71 9.04
C GLY A 43 0.66 5.92 8.50
N TYR A 44 0.45 6.01 7.18
CA TYR A 44 -0.23 7.16 6.55
C TYR A 44 -1.68 7.25 7.00
N ALA A 45 -2.31 6.11 7.30
CA ALA A 45 -3.71 6.07 7.69
C ALA A 45 -4.04 6.78 8.99
N ILE A 46 -3.05 7.21 9.78
CA ILE A 46 -3.33 8.10 10.90
C ILE A 46 -3.97 9.42 10.45
N VAL A 47 -3.68 9.91 9.24
CA VAL A 47 -4.30 11.15 8.72
C VAL A 47 -5.81 10.98 8.54
N ASN A 48 -6.30 9.76 8.27
CA ASN A 48 -7.74 9.46 8.21
C ASN A 48 -8.43 9.50 9.57
N GLN A 49 -7.67 9.27 10.65
CA GLN A 49 -8.22 9.12 11.98
C GLN A 49 -7.90 10.28 12.93
N ALA A 50 -7.04 11.20 12.50
CA ALA A 50 -6.73 12.40 13.22
C ALA A 50 -7.93 13.36 13.21
N ARG A 51 -8.10 14.11 14.30
CA ARG A 51 -9.09 15.20 14.31
C ARG A 51 -8.53 16.36 13.51
N ASP A 52 -9.25 16.81 12.49
CA ASP A 52 -8.84 17.84 11.51
C ASP A 52 -8.20 19.06 12.19
N LYS A 53 -8.75 19.50 13.32
CA LYS A 53 -8.26 20.65 14.09
C LYS A 53 -6.80 20.55 14.54
N ASN A 54 -6.21 19.37 14.68
CA ASN A 54 -4.82 19.23 15.13
C ASN A 54 -3.84 19.26 13.96
N ILE A 55 -4.15 18.54 12.87
CA ILE A 55 -3.33 18.56 11.65
C ILE A 55 -3.36 19.94 10.98
N LEU A 56 -4.52 20.60 10.98
CA LEU A 56 -4.67 21.94 10.40
C LEU A 56 -4.04 23.06 11.24
N LYS A 57 -3.77 22.81 12.53
CA LYS A 57 -3.08 23.77 13.42
C LYS A 57 -1.56 23.80 13.22
N ALA A 58 -1.00 22.90 12.41
CA ALA A 58 0.44 22.85 12.13
C ALA A 58 0.96 24.02 11.27
N ASN A 59 0.12 25.03 10.97
CA ASN A 59 0.43 26.23 10.20
C ASN A 59 1.12 25.98 8.84
N GLY A 60 0.99 24.78 8.27
CA GLY A 60 1.56 24.43 6.97
C GLY A 60 3.05 24.12 6.96
N GLU A 61 3.75 24.10 8.10
CA GLU A 61 5.17 23.71 8.13
C GLU A 61 5.33 22.18 8.04
N PRO A 62 6.07 21.65 7.03
CA PRO A 62 6.18 20.21 6.79
C PRO A 62 6.67 19.40 8.00
N LYS A 63 7.68 19.88 8.72
CA LYS A 63 8.20 19.24 9.94
C LYS A 63 7.15 19.17 11.05
N THR A 64 6.38 20.24 11.23
CA THR A 64 5.31 20.32 12.23
C THR A 64 4.16 19.38 11.87
N ILE A 65 3.85 19.23 10.57
CA ILE A 65 2.86 18.27 10.08
C ILE A 65 3.30 16.84 10.40
N ILE A 66 4.54 16.45 10.05
CA ILE A 66 5.07 15.10 10.34
C ILE A 66 5.08 14.83 11.85
N ASN A 67 5.54 15.78 12.66
CA ASN A 67 5.50 15.65 14.13
C ASN A 67 4.06 15.48 14.65
N THR A 68 3.10 16.19 14.07
CA THR A 68 1.68 16.05 14.43
C THR A 68 1.15 14.67 14.06
N ILE A 69 1.49 14.14 12.88
CA ILE A 69 1.15 12.78 12.44
C ILE A 69 1.69 11.74 13.43
N ILE A 70 2.97 11.86 13.82
CA ILE A 70 3.60 10.98 14.82
C ILE A 70 2.88 11.07 16.16
N ASN A 71 2.64 12.28 16.66
CA ASN A 71 2.00 12.52 17.94
C ASN A 71 0.57 11.99 17.98
N GLU A 72 -0.22 12.20 16.92
CA GLU A 72 -1.56 11.62 16.80
C GLU A 72 -1.50 10.09 16.80
N GLY A 73 -0.56 9.48 16.09
CA GLY A 73 -0.35 8.03 16.06
C GLY A 73 0.02 7.43 17.42
N ASN A 74 0.68 8.21 18.29
CA ASN A 74 1.11 7.80 19.63
C ASN A 74 0.03 8.00 20.70
N ARG A 75 -1.11 8.65 20.41
CA ARG A 75 -2.16 8.88 21.42
C ARG A 75 -2.66 7.56 22.01
N PRO A 76 -2.96 7.48 23.32
CA PRO A 76 -3.47 6.26 23.94
C PRO A 76 -4.70 5.68 23.21
N CYS A 77 -5.64 6.53 22.78
CA CYS A 77 -6.83 6.13 22.04
C CYS A 77 -6.57 5.56 20.62
N LYS A 78 -5.32 5.54 20.15
CA LYS A 78 -4.89 4.96 18.87
C LYS A 78 -4.22 3.61 19.00
N GLU A 79 -4.37 2.93 20.14
CA GLU A 79 -3.81 1.60 20.35
C GLU A 79 -4.27 0.58 19.31
N TYR A 80 -5.56 0.55 18.98
CA TYR A 80 -6.09 -0.35 17.95
C TYR A 80 -5.44 -0.11 16.58
N PHE A 81 -5.28 1.16 16.19
CA PHE A 81 -4.60 1.53 14.95
C PHE A 81 -3.14 1.03 14.93
N ARG A 82 -2.39 1.24 16.02
CA ARG A 82 -0.99 0.79 16.13
C ARG A 82 -0.88 -0.74 16.03
N ARG A 83 -1.70 -1.46 16.81
CA ARG A 83 -1.76 -2.93 16.76
C ARG A 83 -2.10 -3.44 15.36
N ASN A 84 -2.99 -2.75 14.66
CA ASN A 84 -3.37 -3.14 13.31
C ASN A 84 -2.26 -2.87 12.28
N CYS A 85 -1.49 -1.79 12.45
CA CYS A 85 -0.27 -1.58 11.68
C CYS A 85 0.77 -2.67 11.96
N ASP A 86 1.01 -3.03 13.23
CA ASP A 86 1.94 -4.12 13.58
C ASP A 86 1.51 -5.45 12.97
N LEU A 87 0.20 -5.73 12.98
CA LEU A 87 -0.36 -6.89 12.32
C LEU A 87 -0.07 -6.86 10.81
N ARG A 88 -0.30 -5.74 10.14
CA ARG A 88 -0.02 -5.56 8.70
C ARG A 88 1.46 -5.79 8.38
N SER A 89 2.35 -5.22 9.19
CA SER A 89 3.80 -5.44 9.08
C SER A 89 4.17 -6.92 9.18
N ASN A 90 3.55 -7.65 10.11
CA ASN A 90 3.77 -9.09 10.25
C ASN A 90 3.25 -9.89 9.04
N TYR A 91 2.10 -9.49 8.47
CA TYR A 91 1.58 -10.07 7.23
C TYR A 91 2.55 -9.87 6.07
N LEU A 92 3.02 -8.65 5.83
CA LEU A 92 3.95 -8.35 4.74
C LEU A 92 5.27 -9.10 4.89
N LYS A 93 5.88 -9.08 6.08
CA LYS A 93 7.11 -9.85 6.37
C LYS A 93 6.92 -11.36 6.18
N ARG A 94 5.77 -11.90 6.59
CA ARG A 94 5.43 -13.30 6.37
C ARG A 94 5.31 -13.59 4.88
N LEU A 95 4.59 -12.75 4.11
CA LEU A 95 4.42 -12.88 2.67
C LEU A 95 5.77 -12.87 1.93
N ILE A 96 6.69 -11.97 2.28
CA ILE A 96 8.08 -11.97 1.76
C ILE A 96 8.75 -13.33 2.02
N LYS A 97 8.75 -13.78 3.28
CA LYS A 97 9.42 -15.01 3.69
C LYS A 97 8.90 -16.26 2.97
N ILE A 98 7.57 -16.42 2.89
CA ILE A 98 6.95 -17.63 2.30
C ILE A 98 7.05 -17.65 0.78
N SER A 99 6.99 -16.47 0.13
CA SER A 99 7.09 -16.33 -1.31
C SER A 99 8.53 -16.48 -1.80
N LYS A 100 9.50 -16.37 -0.88
CA LYS A 100 10.94 -16.26 -1.18
C LYS A 100 11.23 -15.06 -2.08
N LEU A 101 10.44 -14.01 -1.94
CA LEU A 101 10.68 -12.75 -2.62
C LEU A 101 11.96 -12.13 -2.06
N GLU A 102 12.85 -11.68 -2.95
CA GLU A 102 14.02 -10.91 -2.55
C GLU A 102 13.59 -9.46 -2.35
N ALA A 103 13.23 -9.14 -1.10
CA ALA A 103 12.71 -7.84 -0.76
C ALA A 103 13.31 -7.27 0.53
N ASN A 104 13.71 -6.00 0.49
CA ASN A 104 13.86 -5.17 1.68
C ASN A 104 12.47 -4.76 2.19
N TYR A 105 12.31 -4.64 3.51
CA TYR A 105 11.06 -4.20 4.13
C TYR A 105 11.30 -2.93 4.95
N ILE A 106 10.50 -1.89 4.66
CA ILE A 106 10.57 -0.60 5.34
C ILE A 106 9.21 -0.29 5.98
N ASP A 107 9.21 0.09 7.26
CA ASP A 107 8.00 0.54 7.97
C ASP A 107 7.96 2.07 8.00
N SER A 108 6.94 2.67 7.38
CA SER A 108 6.80 4.12 7.31
C SER A 108 6.75 4.78 8.70
N ARG A 109 6.28 4.05 9.72
CA ARG A 109 6.19 4.56 11.10
C ARG A 109 7.56 4.69 11.75
N VAL A 110 8.54 3.90 11.32
CA VAL A 110 9.94 4.02 11.76
C VAL A 110 10.56 5.22 11.05
N ILE A 111 10.43 5.27 9.72
CA ILE A 111 10.97 6.36 8.89
C ILE A 111 10.52 7.73 9.38
N PHE A 112 9.22 7.91 9.67
CA PHE A 112 8.70 9.19 10.16
C PHE A 112 9.39 9.69 11.44
N ARG A 113 9.78 8.76 12.32
CA ARG A 113 10.32 9.09 13.64
C ARG A 113 11.82 9.26 13.63
N GLU A 114 12.51 8.51 12.78
CA GLU A 114 13.95 8.28 12.92
C GLU A 114 14.75 8.90 11.78
N ASP A 115 14.15 9.14 10.60
CA ASP A 115 14.88 9.65 9.43
C ASP A 115 14.45 11.09 9.07
N GLY A 116 15.38 12.03 9.28
CA GLY A 116 15.17 13.44 8.93
C GLY A 116 15.01 13.69 7.44
N ASP A 117 15.55 12.81 6.58
CA ASP A 117 15.51 12.97 5.13
C ASP A 117 14.09 12.76 4.60
N TYR A 118 13.25 12.00 5.32
CA TYR A 118 11.83 11.89 5.00
C TYR A 118 11.10 13.22 5.21
N VAL A 119 11.49 14.01 6.22
CA VAL A 119 10.89 15.34 6.45
C VAL A 119 11.24 16.30 5.31
N GLU A 120 12.46 16.20 4.78
CA GLU A 120 12.88 16.96 3.60
C GLU A 120 12.10 16.53 2.35
N ALA A 121 12.02 15.23 2.08
CA ALA A 121 11.21 14.68 0.99
C ALA A 121 9.74 15.12 1.09
N PHE A 122 9.18 15.10 2.30
CA PHE A 122 7.82 15.58 2.56
C PHE A 122 7.67 17.09 2.33
N SER A 123 8.67 17.89 2.68
CA SER A 123 8.66 19.33 2.41
C SER A 123 8.60 19.62 0.90
N ILE A 124 9.42 18.93 0.11
CA ILE A 124 9.42 19.04 -1.36
C ILE A 124 8.04 18.65 -1.91
N ALA A 125 7.55 17.47 -1.53
CA ALA A 125 6.27 16.93 -1.96
C ALA A 125 5.08 17.85 -1.60
N TYR A 126 5.06 18.34 -0.35
CA TYR A 126 4.00 19.22 0.14
C TYR A 126 3.95 20.54 -0.63
N ASN A 127 5.11 21.18 -0.84
CA ASN A 127 5.20 22.42 -1.62
C ASN A 127 4.82 22.21 -3.08
N PHE A 128 5.19 21.08 -3.68
CA PHE A 128 4.79 20.73 -5.04
C PHE A 128 3.26 20.60 -5.15
N VAL A 129 2.61 19.90 -4.23
CA VAL A 129 1.15 19.74 -4.24
C VAL A 129 0.44 21.08 -4.01
N GLU A 130 0.89 21.90 -3.06
CA GLU A 130 0.30 23.21 -2.79
C GLU A 130 0.41 24.17 -4.00
N LYS A 131 1.54 24.17 -4.71
CA LYS A 131 1.72 24.98 -5.94
C LYS A 131 0.79 24.55 -7.08
N ASN A 132 0.36 23.30 -7.10
CA ASN A 132 -0.44 22.71 -8.18
C ASN A 132 -1.91 22.49 -7.82
N LYS A 133 -2.36 22.94 -6.65
CA LYS A 133 -3.67 22.58 -6.09
C LYS A 133 -4.87 23.00 -6.93
N ASP A 134 -4.75 24.11 -7.67
CA ASP A 134 -5.85 24.69 -8.43
C ASP A 134 -5.80 24.34 -9.93
N SER A 135 -4.65 23.87 -10.43
CA SER A 135 -4.39 23.68 -11.86
C SER A 135 -4.17 22.23 -12.28
N SER A 136 -3.88 21.34 -11.33
CA SER A 136 -3.52 19.97 -11.63
C SER A 136 -4.69 18.99 -11.57
N ARG A 137 -4.83 18.19 -12.63
CA ARG A 137 -5.79 17.07 -12.67
C ARG A 137 -5.53 16.08 -11.54
N PHE A 138 -4.29 15.67 -11.30
CA PHE A 138 -3.99 14.63 -10.31
C PHE A 138 -4.33 15.08 -8.89
N VAL A 139 -4.04 16.34 -8.54
CA VAL A 139 -4.41 16.90 -7.23
C VAL A 139 -5.92 16.92 -7.07
N ASN A 140 -6.64 17.37 -8.09
CA ASN A 140 -8.10 17.41 -8.07
C ASN A 140 -8.72 16.01 -7.97
N GLU A 141 -8.23 15.03 -8.72
CA GLU A 141 -8.78 13.68 -8.71
C GLU A 141 -8.54 12.94 -7.38
N VAL A 142 -7.36 13.12 -6.76
CA VAL A 142 -7.10 12.57 -5.42
C VAL A 142 -7.96 13.29 -4.37
N ASN A 143 -8.06 14.63 -4.43
CA ASN A 143 -8.79 15.40 -3.45
C ASN A 143 -10.33 15.27 -3.56
N LYS A 144 -10.89 15.02 -4.75
CA LYS A 144 -12.33 14.74 -4.94
C LYS A 144 -12.83 13.57 -4.09
N ARG A 145 -11.94 12.62 -3.76
CA ARG A 145 -12.25 11.46 -2.91
C ARG A 145 -12.30 11.81 -1.42
N SER A 146 -12.08 13.07 -1.06
CA SER A 146 -11.92 13.49 0.34
C SER A 146 -12.79 14.68 0.72
N ASN A 147 -13.69 14.44 1.68
CA ASN A 147 -14.41 15.51 2.40
C ASN A 147 -13.62 16.02 3.63
N ASN A 148 -12.46 15.43 3.93
CA ASN A 148 -11.64 15.77 5.09
C ASN A 148 -10.35 16.49 4.65
N LEU A 149 -9.98 17.56 5.33
CA LEU A 149 -8.77 18.33 5.06
C LEU A 149 -7.48 17.55 5.38
N SER A 150 -7.45 16.68 6.40
CA SER A 150 -6.26 15.87 6.72
C SER A 150 -5.94 14.83 5.65
N LYS A 151 -6.96 14.33 4.97
CA LYS A 151 -6.84 13.39 3.85
C LYS A 151 -6.16 14.00 2.63
N LYS A 152 -6.13 15.33 2.50
CA LYS A 152 -5.35 16.00 1.44
C LYS A 152 -3.83 15.77 1.59
N LEU A 153 -3.37 15.31 2.76
CA LEU A 153 -1.97 14.96 2.99
C LEU A 153 -1.56 13.61 2.38
N TYR A 154 -2.48 12.77 1.92
CA TYR A 154 -2.11 11.48 1.30
C TYR A 154 -1.21 11.64 0.09
N LEU A 155 -1.56 12.56 -0.81
CA LEU A 155 -0.78 12.78 -2.02
C LEU A 155 0.64 13.29 -1.70
N PRO A 156 0.82 14.32 -0.85
CA PRO A 156 2.15 14.68 -0.36
C PRO A 156 2.92 13.52 0.30
N LEU A 157 2.26 12.66 1.09
CA LEU A 157 2.92 11.52 1.73
C LEU A 157 3.39 10.47 0.71
N GLU A 158 2.57 10.13 -0.30
CA GLU A 158 2.99 9.20 -1.35
C GLU A 158 4.09 9.76 -2.25
N ILE A 159 4.05 11.06 -2.57
CA ILE A 159 5.14 11.69 -3.33
C ILE A 159 6.44 11.71 -2.51
N ALA A 160 6.33 12.01 -1.20
CA ALA A 160 7.47 11.99 -0.29
C ALA A 160 8.12 10.61 -0.21
N GLU A 161 7.32 9.54 -0.19
CA GLU A 161 7.81 8.16 -0.24
C GLU A 161 8.72 7.93 -1.45
N ALA A 162 8.26 8.30 -2.65
CA ALA A 162 9.04 8.11 -3.87
C ALA A 162 10.34 8.92 -3.87
N ILE A 163 10.29 10.19 -3.46
CA ILE A 163 11.49 11.04 -3.33
C ILE A 163 12.47 10.46 -2.33
N TYR A 164 11.98 10.07 -1.15
CA TYR A 164 12.80 9.48 -0.08
C TYR A 164 13.49 8.20 -0.56
N LEU A 165 12.74 7.28 -1.17
CA LEU A 165 13.26 6.00 -1.65
C LEU A 165 14.24 6.16 -2.82
N TYR A 166 13.99 7.11 -3.72
CA TYR A 166 14.95 7.44 -4.77
C TYR A 166 16.27 7.96 -4.17
N ASN A 167 16.20 8.94 -3.25
CA ASN A 167 17.40 9.53 -2.66
C ASN A 167 18.20 8.55 -1.79
N LYS A 168 17.54 7.65 -1.06
CA LYS A 168 18.18 6.73 -0.13
C LYS A 168 18.63 5.42 -0.77
N GLU A 169 17.78 4.85 -1.63
CA GLU A 169 17.95 3.51 -2.16
C GLU A 169 18.08 3.49 -3.70
N SER A 170 18.11 4.66 -4.36
CA SER A 170 18.15 4.77 -5.83
C SER A 170 16.98 4.05 -6.53
N ILE A 171 15.82 3.96 -5.86
CA ILE A 171 14.62 3.36 -6.42
C ILE A 171 13.98 4.33 -7.42
N ASP A 172 13.98 3.96 -8.69
CA ASP A 172 13.47 4.75 -9.81
C ASP A 172 12.22 4.15 -10.48
N ILE A 173 11.73 3.00 -9.99
CA ILE A 173 10.54 2.32 -10.51
C ILE A 173 9.54 2.07 -9.36
N LYS A 174 8.33 2.63 -9.48
CA LYS A 174 7.18 2.24 -8.65
C LYS A 174 6.49 1.04 -9.28
N PHE A 175 6.16 0.03 -8.49
CA PHE A 175 5.18 -1.00 -8.87
C PHE A 175 3.93 -0.85 -8.00
N GLY A 176 2.76 -0.78 -8.63
CA GLY A 176 1.49 -0.54 -7.93
C GLY A 176 0.26 -0.83 -8.80
N PRO A 177 -0.95 -0.83 -8.23
CA PRO A 177 -2.18 -1.07 -8.98
C PRO A 177 -2.53 0.11 -9.90
N GLU A 178 -3.17 -0.17 -11.03
CA GLU A 178 -3.66 0.88 -11.97
C GLU A 178 -4.58 1.93 -11.30
N THR A 179 -5.24 1.57 -10.19
CA THR A 179 -6.09 2.51 -9.44
C THR A 179 -5.32 3.67 -8.78
N GLU A 180 -3.99 3.55 -8.66
CA GLU A 180 -3.11 4.58 -8.09
C GLU A 180 -2.56 5.56 -9.13
N LYS A 181 -2.99 5.47 -10.40
CA LYS A 181 -2.45 6.30 -11.50
C LYS A 181 -2.34 7.80 -11.20
N TYR A 182 -3.25 8.38 -10.40
CA TYR A 182 -3.18 9.81 -10.06
C TYR A 182 -2.11 10.13 -9.01
N PHE A 183 -1.79 9.20 -8.11
CA PHE A 183 -0.60 9.34 -7.27
C PHE A 183 0.66 9.25 -8.15
N ASP A 184 0.69 8.31 -9.09
CA ASP A 184 1.80 8.13 -10.03
C ASP A 184 2.02 9.36 -10.92
N GLU A 185 0.95 9.99 -11.42
CA GLU A 185 1.02 11.26 -12.16
C GLU A 185 1.70 12.36 -11.31
N GLY A 186 1.41 12.43 -10.01
CA GLY A 186 2.06 13.37 -9.09
C GLY A 186 3.54 13.08 -8.90
N ILE A 187 3.90 11.80 -8.69
CA ILE A 187 5.29 11.33 -8.54
C ILE A 187 6.09 11.63 -9.81
N LEU A 188 5.58 11.22 -10.98
CA LEU A 188 6.23 11.47 -12.27
C LEU A 188 6.37 12.98 -12.54
N GLY A 189 5.38 13.78 -12.11
CA GLY A 189 5.40 15.23 -12.23
C GLY A 189 6.59 15.86 -11.50
N ILE A 190 6.82 15.51 -10.23
CA ILE A 190 7.94 16.05 -9.46
C ILE A 190 9.28 15.50 -9.94
N MET A 191 9.38 14.20 -10.21
CA MET A 191 10.61 13.56 -10.68
C MET A 191 11.07 14.18 -12.01
N LYS A 192 10.14 14.51 -12.90
CA LYS A 192 10.44 15.22 -14.15
C LYS A 192 10.94 16.64 -13.94
N GLN A 193 10.45 17.38 -12.93
CA GLN A 193 10.96 18.72 -12.60
C GLN A 193 12.44 18.67 -12.20
N ASP A 194 12.84 17.59 -11.55
CA ASP A 194 14.21 17.35 -11.10
C ASP A 194 15.06 16.57 -12.12
N SER A 195 14.54 16.36 -13.35
CA SER A 195 15.20 15.59 -14.41
C SER A 195 15.58 14.16 -14.02
N ILE A 196 14.82 13.56 -13.10
CA ILE A 196 14.96 12.17 -12.68
C ILE A 196 14.18 11.26 -13.64
N ASN A 197 14.86 10.23 -14.17
CA ASN A 197 14.23 9.20 -14.99
C ASN A 197 13.48 8.20 -14.09
N TYR A 198 12.27 8.58 -13.67
CA TYR A 198 11.40 7.74 -12.84
C TYR A 198 10.30 7.10 -13.68
N SER A 199 9.93 5.85 -13.36
CA SER A 199 8.87 5.10 -14.06
C SER A 199 7.86 4.50 -13.09
N SER A 200 6.65 4.25 -13.57
CA SER A 200 5.65 3.44 -12.86
C SER A 200 5.27 2.23 -13.70
N LEU A 201 5.33 1.05 -13.08
CA LEU A 201 4.87 -0.22 -13.61
C LEU A 201 3.54 -0.57 -12.96
N LEU A 202 2.49 -0.63 -13.77
CA LEU A 202 1.14 -0.89 -13.29
C LEU A 202 0.85 -2.40 -13.26
N CYS A 203 0.43 -2.89 -12.10
CA CYS A 203 -0.13 -4.23 -11.94
C CYS A 203 -1.55 -4.23 -12.54
N PRO A 204 -1.84 -5.11 -13.53
CA PRO A 204 -3.18 -5.20 -14.12
C PRO A 204 -4.22 -5.56 -13.07
N LEU A 205 -5.44 -5.04 -13.17
CA LEU A 205 -6.52 -5.41 -12.28
C LEU A 205 -7.01 -6.84 -12.57
N GLY A 206 -7.42 -7.54 -11.51
CA GLY A 206 -8.18 -8.80 -11.68
C GLY A 206 -9.59 -8.54 -12.24
N PRO A 207 -10.34 -9.61 -12.55
CA PRO A 207 -11.69 -9.50 -13.11
C PRO A 207 -12.69 -8.88 -12.14
N ARG A 208 -12.36 -8.84 -10.84
CA ARG A 208 -13.14 -8.17 -9.80
C ARG A 208 -12.53 -6.83 -9.45
N LYS A 209 -13.37 -5.86 -9.12
CA LYS A 209 -12.92 -4.61 -8.50
C LYS A 209 -12.11 -4.97 -7.25
N PRO A 210 -10.95 -4.35 -7.02
CA PRO A 210 -10.19 -4.56 -5.81
C PRO A 210 -11.07 -4.41 -4.57
N GLY A 211 -10.88 -5.26 -3.56
CA GLY A 211 -11.78 -5.31 -2.39
C GLY A 211 -11.91 -4.01 -1.59
N TYR A 212 -10.98 -3.05 -1.71
CA TYR A 212 -11.16 -1.71 -1.12
C TYR A 212 -12.16 -0.82 -1.89
N LEU A 213 -12.67 -1.29 -3.03
CA LEU A 213 -13.67 -0.63 -3.87
C LEU A 213 -15.01 -1.39 -3.91
N SER A 214 -15.12 -2.54 -3.22
CA SER A 214 -16.34 -3.37 -3.17
C SER A 214 -16.37 -4.22 -1.91
N ASP A 215 -17.32 -3.95 -1.01
CA ASP A 215 -17.43 -4.65 0.29
C ASP A 215 -18.02 -6.07 0.16
N GLU A 216 -18.77 -6.36 -0.91
CA GLU A 216 -19.56 -7.60 -1.03
C GLU A 216 -18.76 -8.82 -1.52
N ASN A 217 -17.59 -8.61 -2.13
CA ASN A 217 -16.84 -9.68 -2.82
C ASN A 217 -15.42 -9.89 -2.30
N VAL A 218 -15.10 -9.33 -1.13
CA VAL A 218 -13.75 -9.45 -0.57
C VAL A 218 -13.54 -10.82 0.05
N LEU A 219 -12.56 -11.56 -0.47
CA LEU A 219 -12.13 -12.82 0.13
C LEU A 219 -11.03 -12.56 1.15
N TRP A 220 -11.30 -12.89 2.41
CA TRP A 220 -10.40 -12.65 3.53
C TRP A 220 -9.75 -13.94 4.04
N SER A 221 -8.53 -13.84 4.56
CA SER A 221 -7.75 -15.01 4.99
C SER A 221 -8.35 -15.74 6.19
N LYS A 222 -9.17 -15.08 7.03
CA LYS A 222 -9.90 -15.71 8.15
C LYS A 222 -11.30 -16.21 7.78
N MET A 223 -11.76 -16.07 6.53
CA MET A 223 -13.00 -16.72 6.10
C MET A 223 -12.85 -18.24 6.13
N ARG A 224 -13.96 -18.96 6.27
CA ARG A 224 -13.92 -20.42 6.18
C ARG A 224 -13.49 -20.82 4.76
N ILE A 225 -12.62 -21.83 4.68
CA ILE A 225 -12.04 -22.31 3.42
C ILE A 225 -13.12 -22.74 2.44
N ASP A 226 -14.17 -23.44 2.91
CA ASP A 226 -15.29 -23.88 2.09
C ASP A 226 -16.03 -22.70 1.42
N LEU A 227 -16.23 -21.59 2.15
CA LEU A 227 -16.84 -20.37 1.59
C LEU A 227 -15.93 -19.71 0.55
N ILE A 228 -14.63 -19.63 0.82
CA ILE A 228 -13.67 -19.06 -0.14
C ILE A 228 -13.67 -19.89 -1.44
N VAL A 229 -13.60 -21.22 -1.32
CA VAL A 229 -13.62 -22.15 -2.47
C VAL A 229 -14.93 -22.01 -3.24
N GLN A 230 -16.07 -21.95 -2.54
CA GLN A 230 -17.38 -21.76 -3.15
C GLN A 230 -17.43 -20.47 -3.96
N THR A 231 -17.06 -19.33 -3.36
CA THR A 231 -17.09 -18.02 -4.02
C THR A 231 -16.14 -17.93 -5.21
N ILE A 232 -15.00 -18.62 -5.18
CA ILE A 232 -14.11 -18.71 -6.35
C ILE A 232 -14.73 -19.58 -7.44
N SER A 233 -15.36 -20.70 -7.06
CA SER A 233 -15.91 -21.68 -8.01
C SER A 233 -17.20 -21.22 -8.70
N GLU A 234 -17.91 -20.26 -8.12
CA GLU A 234 -19.14 -19.66 -8.68
C GLU A 234 -18.87 -18.70 -9.86
N ASP A 235 -17.61 -18.35 -10.13
CA ASP A 235 -17.20 -17.37 -11.14
C ASP A 235 -15.99 -17.88 -11.91
N ASP A 236 -16.21 -18.45 -13.10
CA ASP A 236 -15.16 -19.07 -13.91
C ASP A 236 -14.02 -18.10 -14.26
N ASN A 237 -14.33 -16.84 -14.53
CA ASN A 237 -13.32 -15.82 -14.84
C ASN A 237 -12.43 -15.56 -13.62
N TYR A 238 -13.02 -15.45 -12.44
CA TYR A 238 -12.27 -15.26 -11.20
C TYR A 238 -11.52 -16.53 -10.78
N LYS A 239 -12.08 -17.71 -11.01
CA LYS A 239 -11.41 -19.00 -10.81
C LYS A 239 -10.16 -19.13 -11.67
N GLU A 240 -10.25 -18.80 -12.96
CA GLU A 240 -9.11 -18.79 -13.86
C GLU A 240 -8.05 -17.78 -13.40
N PHE A 241 -8.49 -16.57 -13.04
CA PHE A 241 -7.62 -15.54 -12.49
C PHE A 241 -6.86 -16.01 -11.23
N VAL A 242 -7.56 -16.56 -10.23
CA VAL A 242 -6.94 -17.10 -9.01
C VAL A 242 -5.96 -18.23 -9.33
N SER A 243 -6.37 -19.16 -10.19
CA SER A 243 -5.52 -20.29 -10.62
C SER A 243 -4.23 -19.80 -11.30
N SER A 244 -4.32 -18.74 -12.11
CA SER A 244 -3.19 -18.19 -12.85
C SER A 244 -2.08 -17.70 -11.93
N TYR A 245 -2.39 -16.88 -10.93
CA TYR A 245 -1.37 -16.32 -10.03
C TYR A 245 -0.94 -17.30 -8.96
N MET A 246 -1.83 -18.22 -8.54
CA MET A 246 -1.47 -19.24 -7.56
C MET A 246 -0.48 -20.27 -8.10
N SER A 247 -0.49 -20.50 -9.42
CA SER A 247 0.47 -21.38 -10.10
C SER A 247 1.93 -20.96 -9.88
N ILE A 248 2.19 -19.66 -9.62
CA ILE A 248 3.51 -19.11 -9.32
C ILE A 248 4.02 -19.59 -7.95
N PHE A 249 3.11 -19.77 -6.98
CA PHE A 249 3.43 -20.28 -5.66
C PHE A 249 3.47 -21.80 -5.63
N ARG A 250 2.54 -22.48 -6.31
CA ARG A 250 2.54 -23.93 -6.51
C ARG A 250 1.83 -24.34 -7.80
N LYS A 251 2.54 -25.05 -8.67
CA LYS A 251 2.00 -25.59 -9.94
C LYS A 251 1.28 -26.92 -9.72
N GLY A 252 0.11 -27.08 -10.33
CA GLY A 252 -0.59 -28.37 -10.42
C GLY A 252 -1.34 -28.82 -9.16
N VAL A 253 -1.66 -27.89 -8.26
CA VAL A 253 -2.38 -28.17 -7.01
C VAL A 253 -3.88 -27.91 -7.19
N PRO A 254 -4.79 -28.77 -6.68
CA PRO A 254 -6.23 -28.52 -6.70
C PRO A 254 -6.61 -27.18 -6.06
N LEU A 255 -7.77 -26.63 -6.44
CA LEU A 255 -8.19 -25.31 -5.97
C LEU A 255 -8.39 -25.28 -4.44
N GLU A 256 -8.97 -26.32 -3.82
CA GLU A 256 -9.18 -26.32 -2.37
C GLU A 256 -7.85 -26.32 -1.60
N GLU A 257 -6.86 -27.07 -2.08
CA GLU A 257 -5.54 -27.08 -1.49
C GLU A 257 -4.81 -25.76 -1.76
N THR A 258 -4.99 -25.16 -2.94
CA THR A 258 -4.48 -23.84 -3.29
C THR A 258 -5.02 -22.75 -2.36
N VAL A 259 -6.33 -22.74 -2.10
CA VAL A 259 -7.00 -21.80 -1.20
C VAL A 259 -6.61 -22.07 0.26
N SER A 260 -6.52 -23.33 0.67
CA SER A 260 -6.06 -23.69 2.02
C SER A 260 -4.62 -23.22 2.24
N ILE A 261 -3.75 -23.37 1.24
CA ILE A 261 -2.39 -22.84 1.26
C ILE A 261 -2.46 -21.31 1.34
N ALA A 262 -3.19 -20.62 0.46
CA ALA A 262 -3.31 -19.16 0.49
C ALA A 262 -3.77 -18.64 1.87
N SER A 263 -4.81 -19.23 2.44
CA SER A 263 -5.32 -18.87 3.78
C SER A 263 -4.25 -19.11 4.86
N ARG A 264 -3.58 -20.27 4.88
CA ARG A 264 -2.47 -20.56 5.83
C ARG A 264 -1.25 -19.66 5.64
N LEU A 265 -0.93 -19.32 4.40
CA LEU A 265 0.13 -18.39 4.03
C LEU A 265 -0.14 -17.00 4.64
N MET A 266 -1.41 -16.62 4.69
CA MET A 266 -1.94 -15.39 5.30
C MET A 266 -2.54 -15.60 6.70
N GLU A 267 -2.13 -16.62 7.45
CA GLU A 267 -2.46 -16.70 8.88
C GLU A 267 -1.35 -16.02 9.72
N VAL A 268 -1.73 -14.99 10.48
CA VAL A 268 -0.86 -14.32 11.46
C VAL A 268 -1.58 -14.29 12.81
N GLY A 269 -1.01 -15.01 13.79
CA GLY A 269 -1.50 -15.10 15.18
C GLY A 269 -2.70 -16.04 15.37
N ARG A 270 -2.56 -17.02 16.28
CA ARG A 270 -3.67 -17.66 16.99
C ARG A 270 -3.64 -17.19 18.43
#